data_AF-A0A9X5E4G7-F1
#
_entry.id   AF-A0A9X5E4G7-F1
#
_cell.length_a   1.000
_cell.length_b   1.000
_cell.length_c   1.000
_cell.angle_alpha   90.00
_cell.angle_beta   90.00
_cell.angle_gamma   90.00
#
_symmetry.space_group_name_H-M   'P 1'
#
loop_
_entity.id
_entity.type
_entity.pdbx_description
1 polymer ?
#
loop_
_entity_poly.entity_id
_entity_poly.type
_entity_poly.pdbx_seq_one_letter_code
_entity_poly.pdbx_strand_id
1 'polypeptide(L)'
;MSISKQGKIIALWIVFLFGTVFHTQLALMPLLYGENVVMLNTQGKMPVFESWLMLGMFILPAIAIVVTAFNNSRRYRLIHFCMTVLFTVINFIHIVFDLSVQPIVWHQIVSIVLLFVNGLLLNIVSLQWLRERDKSPKLRKKVTVKAVKNP
;
A
#
# COMPACT_ATOMS: atom_id res chain seq x y z
N MET A 1 -10.06 -4.15 23.08
CA MET A 1 -9.90 -5.25 22.09
C MET A 1 -8.79 -4.87 21.14
N SER A 2 -7.71 -5.67 21.00
CA SER A 2 -6.58 -5.32 20.11
C SER A 2 -6.89 -5.71 18.66
N ILE A 3 -6.72 -4.79 17.70
CA ILE A 3 -6.92 -5.05 16.27
C ILE A 3 -5.94 -6.13 15.78
N SER A 4 -6.43 -7.11 15.01
CA SER A 4 -5.60 -8.15 14.38
C SER A 4 -4.58 -7.56 13.40
N LYS A 5 -3.51 -8.29 13.06
CA LYS A 5 -2.53 -7.78 12.06
C LYS A 5 -3.17 -7.51 10.70
N GLN A 6 -4.05 -8.39 10.24
CA GLN A 6 -4.83 -8.18 9.02
C GLN A 6 -5.69 -6.92 9.11
N GLY A 7 -6.36 -6.68 10.25
CA GLY A 7 -7.15 -5.46 10.45
C GLY A 7 -6.29 -4.19 10.41
N LYS A 8 -5.10 -4.23 11.01
CA LYS A 8 -4.13 -3.12 10.91
C LYS A 8 -3.66 -2.90 9.48
N ILE A 9 -3.33 -3.97 8.75
CA ILE A 9 -2.92 -3.90 7.34
C ILE A 9 -4.04 -3.29 6.48
N ILE A 10 -5.29 -3.73 6.66
CA ILE A 10 -6.45 -3.18 5.95
C ILE A 10 -6.60 -1.68 6.24
N ALA A 11 -6.56 -1.28 7.51
CA ALA A 11 -6.67 0.12 7.89
C ALA A 11 -5.54 0.97 7.28
N LEU A 12 -4.30 0.49 7.30
CA LEU A 12 -3.16 1.20 6.71
C LEU A 12 -3.27 1.30 5.18
N TRP A 13 -3.80 0.28 4.49
CA TRP A 13 -4.07 0.39 3.05
C TRP A 13 -5.20 1.35 2.72
N ILE A 14 -6.23 1.45 3.57
CA ILE A 14 -7.30 2.45 3.42
C ILE A 14 -6.71 3.85 3.57
N VAL A 15 -5.90 4.09 4.61
CA VAL A 15 -5.20 5.37 4.81
C VAL A 15 -4.28 5.67 3.62
N PHE A 16 -3.56 4.66 3.10
CA PHE A 16 -2.73 4.79 1.90
C PHE A 16 -3.57 5.25 0.70
N LEU A 17 -4.69 4.57 0.40
CA LEU A 17 -5.57 4.91 -0.71
C LEU A 17 -6.12 6.32 -0.61
N PHE A 18 -6.64 6.71 0.56
CA PHE A 18 -7.12 8.07 0.78
C PHE A 18 -6.00 9.10 0.62
N GLY A 19 -4.81 8.82 1.15
CA GLY A 19 -3.65 9.70 0.96
C GLY A 19 -3.27 9.85 -0.53
N THR A 20 -3.31 8.77 -1.32
CA THR A 20 -3.05 8.83 -2.76
C THR A 20 -4.12 9.64 -3.50
N VAL A 21 -5.40 9.48 -3.11
CA VAL A 21 -6.50 10.30 -3.66
C VAL A 21 -6.29 11.77 -3.34
N PHE A 22 -5.97 12.12 -2.09
CA PHE A 22 -5.73 13.51 -1.70
C PHE A 22 -4.52 14.13 -2.41
N HIS A 23 -3.40 13.39 -2.50
CA HIS A 23 -2.21 13.82 -3.24
C HIS A 23 -2.55 14.13 -4.71
N THR A 24 -3.28 13.22 -5.37
CA THR A 24 -3.71 13.41 -6.76
C THR A 24 -4.69 14.58 -6.89
N GLN A 25 -5.66 14.72 -5.98
CA GLN A 25 -6.61 15.82 -5.99
C GLN A 25 -5.90 17.18 -5.83
N LEU A 26 -4.97 17.29 -4.89
CA LEU A 26 -4.18 18.50 -4.70
C LEU A 26 -3.38 18.84 -5.96
N ALA A 27 -2.85 17.84 -6.68
CA ALA A 27 -2.10 18.07 -7.92
C ALA A 27 -3.00 18.57 -9.06
N LEU A 28 -4.30 18.25 -9.01
CA LEU A 28 -5.28 18.70 -9.99
C LEU A 28 -5.93 20.05 -9.63
N MET A 29 -5.86 20.51 -8.38
CA MET A 29 -6.49 21.77 -7.96
C MET A 29 -6.11 23.00 -8.81
N PRO A 30 -4.85 23.20 -9.25
CA PRO A 30 -4.49 24.34 -10.10
C PRO A 30 -5.33 24.47 -11.38
N LEU A 31 -5.78 23.34 -11.96
CA LEU A 31 -6.69 23.34 -13.12
C LEU A 31 -8.00 24.08 -12.84
N LEU A 32 -8.51 23.97 -11.62
CA LEU A 32 -9.77 24.61 -11.20
C LEU A 32 -9.61 26.13 -11.01
N TYR A 33 -8.38 26.61 -10.86
CA TYR A 33 -8.04 28.03 -10.80
C TYR A 33 -7.64 28.60 -12.17
N GLY A 34 -7.70 27.81 -13.24
CA GLY A 34 -7.37 28.23 -14.60
C GLY A 34 -5.87 28.23 -14.91
N GLU A 35 -5.04 27.59 -14.09
CA GLU A 35 -3.62 27.44 -14.39
C GLU A 35 -3.39 26.49 -15.57
N ASN A 36 -2.45 26.85 -16.47
CA ASN A 36 -2.04 25.99 -17.57
C ASN A 36 -1.02 24.95 -17.07
N VAL A 37 -1.47 23.71 -16.88
CA VAL A 37 -0.64 22.58 -16.40
C VAL A 37 -0.18 21.65 -17.53
N VAL A 38 -0.25 22.09 -18.78
CA VAL A 38 0.23 21.30 -19.93
C VAL A 38 1.75 21.13 -19.80
N MET A 39 2.20 19.88 -19.77
CA MET A 39 3.63 19.59 -19.73
C MET A 39 4.30 20.02 -21.04
N LEU A 40 5.44 20.71 -20.94
CA LEU A 40 6.28 21.08 -22.07
C LEU A 40 6.58 19.86 -22.95
N ASN A 41 6.52 20.04 -24.27
CA ASN A 41 6.78 19.00 -25.27
C ASN A 41 5.78 17.82 -25.31
N THR A 42 4.58 17.94 -24.72
CA THR A 42 3.52 16.92 -24.86
C THR A 42 2.52 17.28 -25.96
N GLN A 43 2.12 16.30 -26.78
CA GLN A 43 1.13 16.51 -27.87
C GLN A 43 -0.33 16.47 -27.38
N GLY A 44 -0.58 16.87 -26.13
CA GLY A 44 -1.92 16.89 -25.55
C GLY A 44 -2.55 15.52 -25.29
N LYS A 45 -1.75 14.43 -25.31
CA LYS A 45 -2.20 13.08 -24.93
C LYS A 45 -1.30 12.50 -23.84
N MET A 46 -1.93 12.02 -22.78
CA MET A 46 -1.26 11.24 -21.75
C MET A 46 -0.73 9.94 -22.38
N PRO A 47 0.55 9.56 -22.17
CA PRO A 47 1.04 8.32 -22.70
C PRO A 47 0.42 7.12 -21.95
N VAL A 48 0.15 6.06 -22.71
CA VAL A 48 -0.72 4.95 -22.30
C VAL A 48 -0.16 4.21 -21.07
N PHE A 49 1.17 4.08 -21.01
CA PHE A 49 1.84 3.37 -19.93
C PHE A 49 1.62 4.05 -18.57
N GLU A 50 1.70 5.38 -18.54
CA GLU A 50 1.51 6.23 -17.37
C GLU A 50 0.06 6.15 -16.87
N SER A 51 -0.91 6.06 -17.79
CA SER A 51 -2.33 5.85 -17.42
C SER A 51 -2.53 4.52 -16.70
N TRP A 52 -1.91 3.44 -17.18
CA TRP A 52 -1.97 2.13 -16.51
C TRP A 52 -1.21 2.12 -15.19
N LEU A 53 -0.07 2.83 -15.10
CA LEU A 53 0.68 2.96 -13.87
C LEU A 53 -0.17 3.66 -12.80
N MET A 54 -0.81 4.79 -13.14
CA MET A 54 -1.73 5.49 -12.24
C MET A 54 -2.87 4.57 -11.80
N LEU A 55 -3.52 3.86 -12.73
CA LEU A 55 -4.59 2.92 -12.39
C LEU A 55 -4.10 1.83 -11.42
N GLY A 56 -2.91 1.28 -11.67
CA GLY A 56 -2.28 0.29 -10.81
C GLY A 56 -2.07 0.78 -9.38
N MET A 57 -1.67 2.05 -9.20
CA MET A 57 -1.46 2.64 -7.88
C MET A 57 -2.75 2.74 -7.03
N PHE A 58 -3.93 2.76 -7.65
CA PHE A 58 -5.23 2.70 -6.95
C PHE A 58 -5.77 1.28 -6.82
N ILE A 59 -5.72 0.49 -7.89
CA ILE A 59 -6.34 -0.84 -7.91
C ILE A 59 -5.55 -1.85 -7.05
N LEU A 60 -4.21 -1.82 -7.08
CA LEU A 60 -3.42 -2.80 -6.32
C LEU A 60 -3.65 -2.70 -4.81
N PRO A 61 -3.64 -1.51 -4.17
CA PRO A 61 -4.03 -1.37 -2.77
C PRO A 61 -5.47 -1.83 -2.48
N ALA A 62 -6.42 -1.53 -3.38
CA ALA A 62 -7.82 -1.95 -3.21
C ALA A 62 -7.95 -3.48 -3.25
N ILE A 63 -7.29 -4.14 -4.19
CA ILE A 63 -7.21 -5.61 -4.25
C ILE A 63 -6.51 -6.14 -2.99
N ALA A 64 -5.44 -5.49 -2.52
CA ALA A 64 -4.74 -5.90 -1.30
C ALA A 64 -5.66 -5.90 -0.08
N ILE A 65 -6.54 -4.91 0.06
CA ILE A 65 -7.55 -4.85 1.12
C ILE A 65 -8.49 -6.07 1.02
N VAL A 66 -9.10 -6.29 -0.15
CA VAL A 66 -10.06 -7.37 -0.37
C VAL A 66 -9.41 -8.72 -0.10
N VAL A 67 -8.26 -9.00 -0.70
CA VAL A 67 -7.59 -10.29 -0.53
C VAL A 67 -7.11 -10.47 0.92
N THR A 68 -6.63 -9.42 1.60
CA THR A 68 -6.23 -9.50 3.02
C THR A 68 -7.42 -9.83 3.93
N ALA A 69 -8.63 -9.40 3.59
CA ALA A 69 -9.83 -9.71 4.36
C ALA A 69 -10.19 -11.20 4.33
N PHE A 70 -9.90 -11.91 3.23
CA PHE A 70 -10.34 -13.30 3.02
C PHE A 70 -9.20 -14.32 2.94
N ASN A 71 -7.95 -13.90 2.81
CA ASN A 71 -6.81 -14.80 2.60
C ASN A 71 -5.73 -14.60 3.67
N ASN A 72 -5.41 -15.69 4.36
CA ASN A 72 -4.36 -15.72 5.38
C ASN A 72 -3.26 -16.75 5.07
N SER A 73 -3.16 -17.21 3.82
CA SER A 73 -2.15 -18.18 3.41
C SER A 73 -0.73 -17.58 3.44
N ARG A 74 0.26 -18.35 3.87
CA ARG A 74 1.66 -17.88 3.94
C ARG A 74 2.21 -17.38 2.60
N ARG A 75 1.81 -18.00 1.48
CA ARG A 75 2.19 -17.55 0.13
C ARG A 75 1.68 -16.14 -0.14
N TYR A 76 0.41 -15.87 0.19
CA TYR A 76 -0.17 -14.54 0.05
C TYR A 76 0.53 -13.52 0.95
N ARG A 77 0.81 -13.86 2.22
CA ARG A 77 1.54 -12.95 3.14
C ARG A 77 2.89 -12.52 2.58
N LEU A 78 3.61 -13.44 1.91
CA LEU A 78 4.90 -13.14 1.29
C LEU A 78 4.74 -12.18 0.10
N ILE A 79 3.81 -12.49 -0.81
CA ILE A 79 3.51 -11.63 -1.98
C ILE A 79 3.09 -10.23 -1.52
N HIS A 80 2.21 -10.17 -0.52
CA HIS A 80 1.74 -8.92 0.06
C HIS A 80 2.88 -8.10 0.68
N PHE A 81 3.77 -8.73 1.44
CA PHE A 81 4.94 -8.06 2.00
C PHE A 81 5.88 -7.51 0.91
N CYS A 82 6.14 -8.28 -0.15
CA CYS A 82 6.93 -7.77 -1.29
C CYS A 82 6.27 -6.55 -1.94
N MET A 83 4.95 -6.57 -2.08
CA MET A 83 4.17 -5.45 -2.61
C MET A 83 4.27 -4.21 -1.70
N THR A 84 4.15 -4.34 -0.37
CA THR A 84 4.29 -3.17 0.53
C THR A 84 5.68 -2.54 0.42
N VAL A 85 6.73 -3.37 0.28
CA VAL A 85 8.11 -2.88 0.08
C VAL A 85 8.23 -2.14 -1.25
N LEU A 86 7.67 -2.69 -2.33
CA LEU A 86 7.67 -2.05 -3.65
C LEU A 86 7.01 -0.65 -3.60
N PHE A 87 5.82 -0.55 -3.01
CA PHE A 87 5.12 0.74 -2.87
C PHE A 87 5.92 1.75 -2.03
N THR A 88 6.62 1.29 -1.00
CA THR A 88 7.49 2.15 -0.18
C THR A 88 8.67 2.68 -0.98
N VAL A 89 9.32 1.83 -1.80
CA VAL A 89 10.43 2.24 -2.68
C VAL A 89 9.95 3.24 -3.73
N ILE A 90 8.79 3.00 -4.35
CA ILE A 90 8.19 3.93 -5.32
C ILE A 90 7.94 5.30 -4.68
N ASN A 91 7.36 5.35 -3.47
CA ASN A 91 7.13 6.61 -2.76
C ASN A 91 8.43 7.34 -2.41
N PHE A 92 9.50 6.61 -2.06
CA PHE A 92 10.81 7.21 -1.83
C PHE A 92 11.38 7.84 -3.10
N ILE A 93 11.33 7.11 -4.23
CA ILE A 93 11.77 7.63 -5.53
C ILE A 93 10.95 8.86 -5.91
N HIS A 94 9.65 8.86 -5.66
CA HIS A 94 8.76 10.00 -5.92
C HIS A 94 9.19 11.24 -5.14
N ILE A 95 9.48 11.10 -3.83
CA ILE A 95 10.00 12.21 -3.00
C ILE A 95 11.28 12.81 -3.60
N VAL A 96 12.21 11.95 -4.05
CA VAL A 96 13.47 12.40 -4.67
C VAL A 96 13.20 13.20 -5.96
N PHE A 97 12.24 12.76 -6.78
CA PHE A 97 11.85 13.48 -7.99
C PHE A 97 11.16 14.81 -7.70
N ASP A 98 10.26 14.86 -6.72
CA ASP A 98 9.58 16.11 -6.35
C ASP A 98 10.56 17.18 -5.85
N LEU A 99 11.60 16.77 -5.11
CA LEU A 99 12.67 17.67 -4.65
C LEU A 99 13.56 18.18 -5.79
N SER A 100 13.52 17.53 -6.95
CA SER A 100 14.29 17.92 -8.14
C SER A 100 13.52 18.88 -9.06
N VAL A 101 12.21 19.06 -8.86
CA VAL A 101 11.35 19.95 -9.65
C VAL A 101 11.32 21.35 -9.03
N GLN A 102 11.39 22.38 -9.87
CA GLN A 102 11.29 23.79 -9.46
C GLN A 102 10.07 24.47 -10.09
N PRO A 103 9.31 25.28 -9.33
CA PRO A 103 9.45 25.50 -7.90
C PRO A 103 9.05 24.28 -7.07
N ILE A 104 9.62 24.14 -5.87
CA ILE A 104 9.29 23.04 -4.96
C ILE A 104 7.84 23.17 -4.47
N VAL A 105 7.04 22.13 -4.68
CA VAL A 105 5.63 22.08 -4.29
C VAL A 105 5.47 21.38 -2.94
N TRP A 106 5.71 22.10 -1.84
CA TRP A 106 5.78 21.53 -0.49
C TRP A 106 4.55 20.74 -0.04
N HIS A 107 3.35 21.18 -0.40
CA HIS A 107 2.13 20.47 -0.01
C HIS A 107 2.04 19.08 -0.68
N GLN A 108 2.58 18.92 -1.89
CA GLN A 108 2.71 17.60 -2.54
C GLN A 108 3.72 16.73 -1.82
N ILE A 109 4.89 17.28 -1.50
CA ILE A 109 5.95 16.57 -0.77
C ILE A 109 5.44 16.06 0.59
N VAL A 110 4.72 16.89 1.34
CA VAL A 110 4.14 16.48 2.63
C VAL A 110 3.18 15.30 2.44
N SER A 111 2.31 15.34 1.42
CA SER A 111 1.39 14.24 1.12
C SER A 111 2.12 12.93 0.81
N ILE A 112 3.15 12.95 -0.04
CA ILE A 112 3.89 11.74 -0.38
C ILE A 112 4.77 11.23 0.78
N VAL A 113 5.31 12.12 1.62
CA VAL A 113 6.04 11.74 2.84
C VAL A 113 5.12 11.01 3.81
N LEU A 114 3.88 11.46 3.98
CA LEU A 114 2.89 10.74 4.79
C LEU A 114 2.61 9.34 4.22
N LEU A 115 2.47 9.21 2.89
CA LEU A 115 2.31 7.91 2.22
C LEU A 115 3.54 7.01 2.39
N PHE A 116 4.75 7.57 2.34
CA PHE A 116 5.99 6.85 2.56
C PHE A 116 6.08 6.30 4.00
N VAL A 117 5.79 7.13 5.01
CA VAL A 117 5.75 6.70 6.42
C VAL A 117 4.68 5.62 6.63
N ASN A 118 3.49 5.79 6.04
CA ASN A 118 2.45 4.77 6.08
C ASN A 118 2.89 3.45 5.40
N GLY A 119 3.65 3.53 4.30
CA GLY A 119 4.30 2.38 3.65
C GLY A 119 5.30 1.66 4.56
N LEU A 120 6.11 2.40 5.32
CA LEU A 120 7.01 1.81 6.32
C LEU A 120 6.23 1.07 7.41
N LEU A 121 5.13 1.65 7.89
CA LEU A 121 4.24 0.98 8.86
C LEU A 121 3.62 -0.30 8.28
N LEU A 122 3.18 -0.26 7.02
CA LEU A 122 2.70 -1.43 6.28
C LEU A 122 3.79 -2.52 6.24
N ASN A 123 5.03 -2.18 5.89
CA ASN A 123 6.13 -3.14 5.87
C ASN A 123 6.35 -3.81 7.22
N ILE A 124 6.35 -3.03 8.31
CA ILE A 124 6.56 -3.54 9.67
C ILE A 124 5.43 -4.51 10.05
N VAL A 125 4.16 -4.11 9.86
CA VAL A 125 3.02 -4.95 10.23
C VAL A 125 2.91 -6.18 9.33
N SER A 126 3.16 -6.05 8.02
CA SER A 126 3.18 -7.18 7.08
C SER A 126 4.31 -8.16 7.37
N LEU A 127 5.49 -7.69 7.75
CA LEU A 127 6.59 -8.57 8.17
C LEU A 127 6.25 -9.34 9.45
N GLN A 128 5.63 -8.66 10.41
CA GLN A 128 5.13 -9.32 11.63
C GLN A 128 4.08 -10.38 11.28
N TRP A 129 3.13 -10.06 10.40
CA TRP A 129 2.09 -10.98 9.94
C TRP A 129 2.65 -12.19 9.17
N LEU A 130 3.67 -11.98 8.33
CA LEU A 130 4.37 -13.04 7.62
C LEU A 130 5.12 -14.00 8.57
N ARG A 131 5.66 -13.48 9.68
CA ARG A 131 6.38 -14.25 10.70
C ARG A 131 5.45 -14.98 11.68
N GLU A 132 4.17 -14.65 11.73
CA GLU A 132 3.20 -15.39 12.54
C GLU A 132 3.13 -16.83 12.06
N ARG A 133 3.48 -17.78 12.94
CA ARG A 133 3.41 -19.21 12.63
C ARG A 133 1.99 -19.53 12.16
N ASP A 134 1.86 -20.15 10.99
CA ASP A 134 0.60 -20.76 10.60
C ASP A 134 0.19 -21.70 11.73
N LYS A 135 -0.97 -21.47 12.32
CA LYS A 135 -1.61 -22.43 13.22
C LYS A 135 -2.00 -23.64 12.36
N SER A 136 -1.01 -24.46 12.02
CA SER A 136 -1.21 -25.64 11.21
C SER A 136 -2.17 -26.59 11.95
N PRO A 137 -3.17 -27.19 11.28
CA PRO A 137 -4.09 -28.14 11.88
C PRO A 137 -3.41 -29.37 12.49
N LYS A 138 -2.09 -29.56 12.28
CA LYS A 138 -1.28 -30.59 12.95
C LYS A 138 -1.24 -30.46 14.47
N LEU A 139 -1.44 -29.26 15.03
CA LEU A 139 -1.60 -29.10 16.49
C LEU A 139 -2.95 -29.59 16.99
N ARG A 140 -4.02 -29.51 16.17
CA ARG A 140 -5.34 -30.08 16.52
C ARG A 140 -5.27 -31.59 16.61
N LYS A 141 -4.55 -32.26 15.69
CA LYS A 141 -4.32 -33.72 15.71
C LYS A 141 -3.50 -34.19 16.91
N LYS A 142 -2.51 -33.41 17.37
CA LYS A 142 -1.66 -33.78 18.51
C LYS A 142 -2.41 -33.69 19.85
N VAL A 143 -3.38 -32.78 19.96
CA VAL A 143 -4.25 -32.67 21.15
C VAL A 143 -5.30 -33.79 21.18
N THR A 144 -5.94 -34.11 20.04
CA THR A 144 -6.89 -35.25 20.00
C THR A 144 -6.22 -36.59 20.23
N VAL A 145 -5.02 -36.82 19.69
CA VAL A 145 -4.31 -38.10 19.92
C VAL A 145 -3.83 -38.24 21.37
N LYS A 146 -3.50 -37.14 22.07
CA LYS A 146 -3.16 -37.19 23.51
C LYS A 146 -4.39 -37.44 24.39
N ALA A 147 -5.55 -36.87 24.05
CA ALA A 147 -6.80 -37.05 24.79
C ALA A 147 -7.38 -38.47 24.63
N VAL A 148 -7.14 -39.14 23.50
CA VAL A 148 -7.58 -40.54 23.28
C VAL A 148 -6.63 -41.56 23.91
N LYS A 149 -5.35 -41.21 24.14
CA LYS A 149 -4.35 -42.12 24.71
C LYS A 149 -4.22 -42.10 26.24
N ASN A 150 -4.85 -41.13 26.91
CA ASN A 150 -4.94 -41.07 28.37
C ASN A 150 -6.42 -40.97 28.77
N PRO A 151 -7.17 -42.09 28.83
CA PRO A 151 -8.44 -42.13 29.55
C PRO A 151 -8.25 -41.93 31.06
#